data_AF-A0A950XZ56-F1
#
_entry.id   AF-A0A950XZ56-F1
#
_cell.length_a   1.000
_cell.length_b   1.000
_cell.length_c   1.000
_cell.angle_alpha   90.00
_cell.angle_beta   90.00
_cell.angle_gamma   90.00
#
_symmetry.space_group_name_H-M   'P 1'
#
loop_
_entity.id
_entity.type
_entity.pdbx_description
1 polymer ?
#
loop_
_entity_poly.entity_id
_entity_poly.type
_entity_poly.pdbx_seq_one_letter_code
_entity_poly.pdbx_strand_id
1 'polypeptide(L)'
;MYPSGTSRDFVTVGMPDAAVKESRERIKSALLNSGFGYPSKSVTINLAPANVRKEGAGFDLPMATAILGAMGAVGHADDYMLVGELSLDGSLRPIRGALSIAVCAARRGIRNLLVPADNAAEAAVAEGIQVFGL
;
A
#
# COMPACT_ATOMS: atom_id res chain seq x y z
N MET A 1 -22.01 8.88 -10.38
CA MET A 1 -21.00 8.36 -11.33
C MET A 1 -19.81 9.29 -11.27
N TYR A 2 -18.68 8.86 -10.67
CA TYR A 2 -17.51 9.73 -10.50
C TYR A 2 -16.72 9.80 -11.83
N PRO A 3 -16.48 10.98 -12.41
CA PRO A 3 -15.73 11.10 -13.66
C PRO A 3 -14.29 10.65 -13.42
N SER A 4 -13.75 9.87 -14.35
CA SER A 4 -12.37 9.38 -14.33
C SER A 4 -11.40 10.56 -14.49
N GLY A 5 -10.57 10.81 -13.46
CA GLY A 5 -9.56 11.88 -13.48
C GLY A 5 -8.54 11.75 -14.61
N THR A 6 -8.16 12.89 -15.18
CA THR A 6 -7.04 13.10 -16.11
C THR A 6 -5.68 12.85 -15.45
N SER A 7 -4.62 12.71 -16.26
CA SER A 7 -3.25 12.49 -15.79
C SER A 7 -2.70 13.52 -14.78
N ARG A 8 -3.33 14.69 -14.62
CA ARG A 8 -2.96 15.68 -13.59
C ARG A 8 -3.54 15.37 -12.20
N ASP A 9 -4.41 14.37 -12.10
CA ASP A 9 -5.17 14.07 -10.90
C ASP A 9 -4.50 13.00 -10.01
N PHE A 10 -3.31 12.52 -10.37
CA PHE A 10 -2.54 11.61 -9.55
C PHE A 10 -1.04 11.85 -9.73
N VAL A 11 -0.37 12.27 -8.67
CA VAL A 11 1.07 12.56 -8.68
C VAL A 11 1.75 11.83 -7.54
N THR A 12 2.79 11.06 -7.84
CA THR A 12 3.66 10.43 -6.84
C THR A 12 5.01 11.15 -6.80
N VAL A 13 5.41 11.64 -5.62
CA VAL A 13 6.70 12.31 -5.40
C VAL A 13 7.57 11.54 -4.41
N GLY A 14 8.88 11.81 -4.39
CA GLY A 14 9.83 11.17 -3.48
C GLY A 14 10.61 10.00 -4.09
N MET A 15 11.15 10.19 -5.30
CA MET A 15 11.95 9.18 -6.04
C MET A 15 11.26 7.81 -6.28
N PRO A 16 9.99 7.78 -6.77
CA PRO A 16 9.40 6.52 -7.23
C PRO A 16 10.05 6.05 -8.53
N ASP A 17 10.22 4.74 -8.67
CA ASP A 17 10.56 4.08 -9.93
C ASP A 17 9.36 4.08 -10.90
N ALA A 18 9.52 3.42 -12.05
CA ALA A 18 8.44 3.31 -13.04
C ALA A 18 7.25 2.50 -12.51
N ALA A 19 7.49 1.38 -11.83
CA ALA A 19 6.44 0.49 -11.33
C ALA A 19 5.51 1.19 -10.33
N VAL A 20 6.09 2.01 -9.44
CA VAL A 20 5.36 2.83 -8.45
C VAL A 20 4.61 3.99 -9.10
N LYS A 21 5.18 4.62 -10.14
CA LYS A 21 4.47 5.67 -10.92
C LYS A 21 3.26 5.10 -11.66
N GLU A 22 3.38 3.86 -12.15
CA GLU A 22 2.33 3.14 -12.87
C GLU A 22 1.28 2.49 -11.95
N SER A 23 1.49 2.52 -10.62
CA SER A 23 0.53 2.01 -9.63
C SER A 23 -0.85 2.67 -9.70
N ARG A 24 -0.99 3.86 -10.31
CA ARG A 24 -2.25 4.59 -10.39
C ARG A 24 -3.41 3.74 -10.89
N GLU A 25 -3.26 3.10 -12.04
CA GLU A 25 -4.35 2.32 -12.64
C GLU A 25 -4.66 1.07 -11.82
N ARG A 26 -3.64 0.44 -11.22
CA ARG A 26 -3.80 -0.70 -10.32
C ARG A 26 -4.59 -0.33 -9.08
N ILE A 27 -4.16 0.73 -8.37
CA ILE A 27 -4.82 1.23 -7.17
C ILE A 27 -6.25 1.65 -7.48
N LYS A 28 -6.47 2.41 -8.55
CA LYS A 28 -7.81 2.86 -8.93
C LYS A 28 -8.74 1.69 -9.23
N SER A 29 -8.29 0.73 -10.04
CA SER A 29 -9.10 -0.44 -10.42
C SER A 29 -9.38 -1.32 -9.21
N ALA A 30 -8.36 -1.56 -8.37
CA ALA A 30 -8.49 -2.33 -7.14
C ALA A 30 -9.53 -1.73 -6.21
N LEU A 31 -9.44 -0.42 -5.92
CA LEU A 31 -10.40 0.27 -5.05
C LEU A 31 -11.84 0.14 -5.57
N LEU A 32 -12.06 0.39 -6.86
CA LEU A 32 -13.39 0.28 -7.47
C LEU A 32 -13.93 -1.16 -7.44
N ASN A 33 -13.08 -2.15 -7.74
CA ASN A 33 -13.47 -3.56 -7.77
C ASN A 33 -13.64 -4.16 -6.36
N SER A 34 -13.01 -3.56 -5.34
CA SER A 34 -13.25 -3.87 -3.94
C SER A 34 -14.50 -3.17 -3.36
N GLY A 35 -15.28 -2.47 -4.18
CA GLY A 35 -16.51 -1.79 -3.76
C GLY A 35 -16.30 -0.44 -3.09
N PHE A 36 -15.08 0.08 -3.09
CA PHE A 36 -14.80 1.44 -2.66
C PHE A 36 -15.01 2.45 -3.80
N GLY A 37 -15.08 3.73 -3.44
CA GLY A 37 -14.99 4.81 -4.41
C GLY A 37 -13.56 5.15 -4.79
N TYR A 38 -13.41 6.15 -5.65
CA TYR A 38 -12.13 6.82 -5.92
C TYR A 38 -12.32 8.34 -5.77
N PRO A 39 -11.32 9.10 -5.27
CA PRO A 39 -11.47 10.54 -5.11
C PRO A 39 -11.81 11.26 -6.42
N SER A 40 -12.72 12.23 -6.35
CA SER A 40 -13.05 13.13 -7.46
C SER A 40 -12.10 14.34 -7.58
N LYS A 41 -11.11 14.41 -6.69
CA LYS A 41 -10.10 15.47 -6.62
C LYS A 41 -8.73 14.90 -6.98
N SER A 42 -7.81 15.78 -7.35
CA SER A 42 -6.41 15.41 -7.54
C SER A 42 -5.80 14.80 -6.29
N VAL A 43 -5.09 13.69 -6.45
CA VAL A 43 -4.38 12.96 -5.40
C VAL A 43 -2.88 13.23 -5.56
N THR A 44 -2.23 13.60 -4.45
CA THR A 44 -0.76 13.64 -4.38
C THR A 44 -0.31 12.64 -3.32
N ILE A 45 0.58 11.72 -3.72
CA ILE A 45 1.19 10.74 -2.83
C ILE A 45 2.65 11.13 -2.61
N ASN A 46 2.99 11.40 -1.36
CA ASN A 46 4.35 11.72 -0.97
C ASN A 46 5.03 10.48 -0.36
N LEU A 47 6.07 9.98 -1.02
CA LEU A 47 6.85 8.85 -0.52
C LEU A 47 8.12 9.34 0.18
N ALA A 48 8.08 9.36 1.52
CA ALA A 48 9.21 9.75 2.35
C ALA A 48 10.12 8.56 2.70
N PRO A 49 11.42 8.79 2.94
CA PRO A 49 12.16 10.04 2.73
C PRO A 49 12.53 10.23 1.24
N ALA A 50 12.52 11.47 0.76
CA ALA A 50 12.62 11.77 -0.68
C ALA A 50 13.99 11.47 -1.31
N ASN A 51 15.03 11.18 -0.51
CA ASN A 51 16.39 10.85 -0.97
C ASN A 51 16.62 9.34 -1.17
N VAL A 52 15.65 8.49 -0.81
CA VAL A 52 15.73 7.04 -0.98
C VAL A 52 14.81 6.64 -2.13
N ARG A 53 15.30 5.83 -3.07
CA ARG A 53 14.49 5.30 -4.17
C ARG A 53 13.43 4.34 -3.64
N LYS A 54 12.20 4.46 -4.15
CA LYS A 54 11.11 3.53 -3.85
C LYS A 54 10.88 2.66 -5.08
N GLU A 55 11.24 1.39 -4.95
CA GLU A 55 11.29 0.42 -6.04
C GLU A 55 10.31 -0.74 -5.81
N GLY A 56 9.69 -1.21 -6.88
CA GLY A 56 8.76 -2.34 -6.87
C GLY A 56 7.31 -1.99 -6.51
N ALA A 57 6.41 -2.97 -6.59
CA ALA A 57 4.97 -2.76 -6.49
C ALA A 57 4.41 -2.91 -5.05
N GLY A 58 5.24 -3.24 -4.06
CA GLY A 58 4.82 -3.42 -2.66
C GLY A 58 4.26 -2.16 -1.98
N PHE A 59 4.24 -1.02 -2.68
CA PHE A 59 3.66 0.25 -2.25
C PHE A 59 2.17 0.39 -2.63
N ASP A 60 1.62 -0.50 -3.44
CA ASP A 60 0.24 -0.39 -3.91
C ASP A 60 -0.76 -0.39 -2.76
N LEU A 61 -0.67 -1.36 -1.84
CA LEU A 61 -1.54 -1.45 -0.66
C LEU A 61 -1.45 -0.22 0.27
N PRO A 62 -0.25 0.22 0.74
CA PRO A 62 -0.17 1.41 1.59
C PRO A 62 -0.65 2.69 0.88
N MET A 63 -0.42 2.82 -0.43
CA MET A 63 -0.92 3.96 -1.21
C MET A 63 -2.46 3.95 -1.34
N ALA A 64 -3.05 2.79 -1.61
CA ALA A 64 -4.50 2.63 -1.67
C ALA A 64 -5.14 2.91 -0.30
N THR A 65 -4.53 2.42 0.78
CA THR A 65 -4.98 2.66 2.15
C THR A 65 -4.92 4.14 2.50
N ALA A 66 -3.86 4.85 2.10
CA ALA A 66 -3.76 6.30 2.30
C ALA A 66 -4.86 7.08 1.57
N ILE A 67 -5.22 6.66 0.36
CA ILE A 67 -6.36 7.24 -0.38
C ILE A 67 -7.67 7.00 0.36
N LEU A 68 -7.90 5.77 0.83
CA LEU A 68 -9.10 5.44 1.60
C LEU A 68 -9.17 6.22 2.91
N GLY A 69 -8.04 6.43 3.60
CA GLY A 69 -7.95 7.29 4.78
C GLY A 69 -8.31 8.74 4.46
N ALA A 70 -7.80 9.29 3.36
CA ALA A 70 -8.16 10.63 2.90
C ALA A 70 -9.65 10.77 2.51
N MET A 71 -10.30 9.67 2.11
CA MET A 71 -11.73 9.60 1.86
C MET A 71 -12.57 9.36 3.12
N GLY A 72 -11.94 9.11 4.27
CA GLY A 72 -12.63 8.76 5.53
C GLY A 72 -13.17 7.33 5.60
N ALA A 73 -12.79 6.47 4.66
CA ALA A 73 -13.21 5.06 4.63
C ALA A 73 -12.37 4.17 5.56
N VAL A 74 -11.14 4.58 5.86
CA VAL A 74 -10.23 3.88 6.77
C VAL A 74 -9.83 4.84 7.90
N GLY A 75 -9.76 4.31 9.13
CA GLY A 75 -9.33 5.05 10.32
C GLY A 75 -7.82 5.27 10.37
N HIS A 76 -7.32 5.63 11.55
CA HIS A 76 -5.88 5.82 11.78
C HIS A 76 -5.14 4.48 11.69
N ALA A 77 -4.03 4.46 10.95
CA ALA A 77 -3.21 3.26 10.70
C ALA A 77 -1.75 3.46 11.11
N ASP A 78 -1.45 4.46 11.96
CA ASP A 78 -0.09 4.87 12.31
C ASP A 78 0.71 3.78 13.05
N ASP A 79 0.01 2.89 13.76
CA ASP A 79 0.61 1.74 14.46
C ASP A 79 0.83 0.51 13.57
N TYR A 80 0.51 0.61 12.27
CA TYR A 80 0.59 -0.49 11.31
C TYR A 80 1.64 -0.22 10.23
N MET A 81 2.44 -1.23 9.90
CA MET A 81 3.15 -1.29 8.63
C MET A 81 2.32 -2.11 7.64
N LEU A 82 2.00 -1.53 6.50
CA LEU A 82 1.26 -2.20 5.43
C LEU A 82 2.20 -2.48 4.26
N VAL A 83 2.22 -3.73 3.79
CA VAL A 83 2.97 -4.10 2.59
C VAL A 83 2.11 -5.02 1.75
N GLY A 84 2.04 -4.77 0.45
CA GLY A 84 1.24 -5.59 -0.45
C GLY A 84 1.14 -5.01 -1.84
N GLU A 85 0.97 -5.91 -2.81
CA GLU A 85 0.74 -5.57 -4.21
C GLU A 85 -0.75 -5.72 -4.53
N LEU A 86 -1.30 -4.78 -5.31
CA LEU A 86 -2.70 -4.87 -5.74
C LEU A 86 -2.79 -5.39 -7.17
N SER A 87 -3.70 -6.33 -7.38
CA SER A 87 -4.20 -6.70 -8.71
C SER A 87 -5.28 -5.73 -9.16
N LEU A 88 -5.53 -5.68 -10.48
CA LEU A 88 -6.60 -4.85 -11.04
C LEU A 88 -8.00 -5.25 -10.55
N ASP A 89 -8.22 -6.51 -10.16
CA ASP A 89 -9.49 -7.05 -9.65
C ASP A 89 -9.74 -6.76 -8.16
N GLY A 90 -8.81 -6.08 -7.48
CA GLY A 90 -8.91 -5.80 -6.05
C GLY A 90 -8.30 -6.88 -5.15
N SER A 91 -7.78 -7.98 -5.70
CA SER A 91 -7.03 -8.98 -4.92
C SER A 91 -5.66 -8.46 -4.50
N LEU A 92 -5.18 -8.96 -3.35
CA LEU A 92 -3.79 -8.77 -2.91
C LEU A 92 -2.91 -9.88 -3.47
N ARG A 93 -1.78 -9.49 -4.06
CA ARG A 93 -0.76 -10.42 -4.55
C ARG A 93 0.33 -10.60 -3.51
N PRO A 94 0.88 -11.83 -3.38
CA PRO A 94 1.97 -12.08 -2.48
C PRO A 94 3.21 -11.26 -2.87
N ILE A 95 3.89 -10.76 -1.85
CA ILE A 95 5.17 -10.07 -1.96
C ILE A 95 6.33 -11.02 -1.69
N ARG A 96 7.55 -10.58 -2.00
CA ARG A 96 8.78 -11.28 -1.65
C ARG A 96 9.39 -10.71 -0.37
N GLY A 97 9.98 -11.58 0.45
CA GLY A 97 10.75 -11.19 1.63
C GLY A 97 9.88 -10.73 2.79
N ALA A 98 8.70 -11.34 2.98
CA ALA A 98 7.78 -10.98 4.05
C ALA A 98 8.42 -11.20 5.43
N LEU A 99 9.25 -12.24 5.61
CA LEU A 99 10.02 -12.45 6.83
C LEU A 99 11.02 -11.32 7.09
N SER A 100 11.80 -10.93 6.08
CA SER A 100 12.80 -9.86 6.21
C SER A 100 12.14 -8.53 6.60
N ILE A 101 10.97 -8.26 6.03
CA ILE A 101 10.14 -7.09 6.33
C ILE A 101 9.64 -7.16 7.79
N ALA A 102 9.12 -8.30 8.23
CA ALA A 102 8.63 -8.49 9.60
C ALA A 102 9.75 -8.31 10.64
N VAL A 103 10.93 -8.90 10.42
CA VAL A 103 12.10 -8.72 11.27
C VAL A 103 12.53 -7.24 11.32
N CYS A 104 12.49 -6.53 10.19
CA CYS A 104 12.80 -5.11 10.15
C CYS A 104 11.81 -4.27 10.97
N ALA A 105 10.51 -4.55 10.83
CA ALA A 105 9.47 -3.87 11.59
C ALA A 105 9.62 -4.10 13.10
N ALA A 106 9.83 -5.34 13.53
CA ALA A 106 10.09 -5.68 14.93
C ALA A 106 11.28 -4.89 15.49
N ARG A 107 12.40 -4.85 14.75
CA ARG A 107 13.60 -4.07 15.14
C ARG A 107 13.38 -2.56 15.21
N ARG A 108 12.42 -2.04 14.44
CA ARG A 108 12.02 -0.62 14.44
C ARG A 108 10.93 -0.30 15.46
N GLY A 109 10.48 -1.28 16.24
CA GLY A 109 9.41 -1.11 17.24
C GLY A 109 8.01 -0.99 16.64
N ILE A 110 7.82 -1.36 15.37
CA ILE A 110 6.50 -1.41 14.75
C ILE A 110 5.85 -2.73 15.15
N ARG A 111 4.71 -2.64 15.85
CA ARG A 111 4.08 -3.80 16.48
C ARG A 111 3.10 -4.55 15.58
N ASN A 112 2.53 -3.89 14.57
CA ASN A 112 1.51 -4.48 13.72
C ASN A 112 1.96 -4.48 12.25
N LEU A 113 1.87 -5.63 11.59
CA LEU A 113 2.20 -5.82 10.19
C LEU A 113 1.01 -6.40 9.44
N LEU A 114 0.53 -5.68 8.42
CA LEU A 114 -0.48 -6.13 7.47
C LEU A 114 0.21 -6.59 6.18
N VAL A 115 -0.06 -7.82 5.78
CA VAL A 115 0.49 -8.47 4.58
C VAL A 115 -0.60 -9.23 3.83
N PRO A 116 -0.40 -9.59 2.54
CA PRO A 116 -1.27 -10.54 1.85
C PRO A 116 -1.38 -11.83 2.65
N ALA A 117 -2.57 -12.47 2.66
CA ALA A 117 -2.80 -13.72 3.38
C ALA A 117 -1.73 -14.79 3.11
N ASP A 118 -1.30 -14.93 1.85
CA ASP A 118 -0.27 -15.88 1.41
C ASP A 118 1.10 -15.65 2.07
N ASN A 119 1.39 -14.43 2.52
CA ASN A 119 2.64 -14.07 3.19
C ASN A 119 2.56 -14.16 4.72
N ALA A 120 1.37 -14.31 5.30
CA ALA A 120 1.16 -14.20 6.74
C ALA A 120 1.98 -15.25 7.52
N ALA A 121 2.01 -16.50 7.04
CA ALA A 121 2.77 -17.56 7.68
C ALA A 121 4.28 -17.31 7.67
N GLU A 122 4.82 -16.80 6.56
CA GLU A 122 6.25 -16.46 6.43
C GLU A 122 6.62 -15.29 7.36
N ALA A 123 5.81 -14.24 7.39
CA ALA A 123 6.05 -13.07 8.24
C ALA A 123 5.91 -13.37 9.74
N ALA A 124 4.98 -14.26 10.12
CA ALA A 124 4.71 -14.60 11.51
C ALA A 124 5.84 -15.38 12.22
N VAL A 125 6.87 -15.81 11.48
CA VAL A 125 8.09 -16.40 12.07
C VAL A 125 8.90 -15.36 12.85
N ALA A 126 8.75 -14.06 12.54
CA ALA A 126 9.42 -13.01 13.29
C ALA A 126 8.82 -12.83 14.69
N GLU A 127 9.68 -12.83 15.71
CA GLU A 127 9.27 -12.55 17.09
C GLU A 127 9.05 -11.04 17.32
N GLY A 128 8.16 -10.71 18.28
CA GLY A 128 7.94 -9.33 18.71
C GLY A 128 7.08 -8.48 17.78
N ILE A 129 6.36 -9.09 16.84
CA ILE A 129 5.45 -8.42 15.91
C ILE A 129 4.14 -9.21 15.74
N GLN A 130 3.03 -8.50 15.60
CA GLN A 130 1.72 -9.06 15.28
C GLN A 130 1.50 -9.01 13.77
N VAL A 131 1.26 -10.17 13.16
CA VAL A 131 1.06 -10.29 11.72
C VAL A 131 -0.41 -10.54 11.43
N PHE A 132 -0.97 -9.73 10.52
CA PHE A 132 -2.34 -9.80 10.05
C PHE A 132 -2.34 -10.08 8.54
N GLY A 133 -2.92 -11.20 8.14
CA GLY A 133 -3.16 -11.53 6.74
C GLY A 133 -4.47 -10.91 6.24
N LEU A 134 -4.43 -10.27 5.07
CA LEU A 134 -5.58 -9.69 4.37
C LEU A 134 -5.99 -10.53 3.16
#